data_AF-A0A2C9XVQ6-F1
#
_entry.id   AF-A0A2C9XVQ6-F1
#
_cell.length_a   1.000
_cell.length_b   1.000
_cell.length_c   1.000
_cell.angle_alpha   90.00
_cell.angle_beta   90.00
_cell.angle_gamma   90.00
#
_symmetry.space_group_name_H-M   'P 1'
#
loop_
_entity.id
_entity.type
_entity.pdbx_description
1 polymer ?
#
loop_
_entity_poly.entity_id
_entity_poly.type
_entity_poly.pdbx_seq_one_letter_code
_entity_poly.pdbx_strand_id
1 'polypeptide(L)'
;MPSSKNKHLDHSRTTYHPDGSITFYDHKGRAVTYDKYGNPDFSPYAEKEVTSTRFNGDRKHDNKIANEEIGYKGDKKEDIYKAPPGKVWHHVDKETLILLDAELHKNFPHTGGASELIHG
;
A
#
# COMPACT_ATOMS: atom_id res chain seq x y z
N MET A 1 -8.26 -2.64 9.85
CA MET A 1 -7.24 -3.15 10.80
C MET A 1 -6.99 -4.64 10.66
N PRO A 2 -5.72 -5.11 10.65
CA PRO A 2 -5.39 -6.53 10.49
C PRO A 2 -6.10 -7.44 11.50
N SER A 3 -6.44 -8.66 11.06
CA SER A 3 -6.97 -9.69 11.96
C SER A 3 -5.98 -9.99 13.09
N SER A 4 -6.47 -10.20 14.31
CA SER A 4 -5.69 -10.70 15.44
C SER A 4 -5.07 -12.08 15.19
N LYS A 5 -5.51 -12.79 14.15
CA LYS A 5 -4.95 -14.09 13.70
C LYS A 5 -3.93 -13.95 12.56
N ASN A 6 -3.61 -12.73 12.12
CA ASN A 6 -2.62 -12.52 11.07
C ASN A 6 -1.24 -12.96 11.56
N LYS A 7 -0.75 -14.10 11.05
CA LYS A 7 0.52 -14.71 11.46
C LYS A 7 1.75 -13.93 11.00
N HIS A 8 1.59 -13.02 10.05
CA HIS A 8 2.69 -12.18 9.58
C HIS A 8 3.03 -11.04 10.55
N LEU A 9 2.12 -10.76 11.48
CA LEU A 9 2.26 -9.69 12.47
C LEU A 9 2.66 -10.27 13.82
N ASP A 10 3.53 -9.53 14.51
CA ASP A 10 3.85 -9.72 15.91
C ASP A 10 2.86 -8.92 16.75
N HIS A 11 1.73 -9.56 17.08
CA HIS A 11 0.67 -8.92 17.86
C HIS A 11 1.12 -8.55 19.28
N SER A 12 2.20 -9.15 19.80
CA SER A 12 2.72 -8.82 21.14
C SER A 12 3.34 -7.43 21.21
N ARG A 13 3.71 -6.87 20.05
CA ARG A 13 4.31 -5.54 19.92
C ARG A 13 3.32 -4.45 19.50
N THR A 14 2.05 -4.81 19.30
CA THR A 14 0.99 -3.87 18.91
C THR A 14 0.94 -2.70 19.88
N THR A 15 1.00 -1.48 19.35
CA THR A 15 0.95 -0.25 20.15
C THR A 15 -0.38 0.46 19.88
N TYR A 16 -1.09 0.79 20.96
CA TYR A 16 -2.35 1.54 20.91
C TYR A 16 -2.08 2.99 21.28
N HIS A 17 -2.58 3.92 20.47
CA HIS A 17 -2.36 5.34 20.66
C HIS A 17 -3.61 6.05 21.21
N PRO A 18 -3.44 7.16 21.97
CA PRO A 18 -4.58 7.92 22.52
C PRO A 18 -5.53 8.50 21.47
N ASP A 19 -5.08 8.73 20.25
CA ASP A 19 -5.87 9.26 19.13
C ASP A 19 -6.74 8.19 18.43
N GLY A 20 -6.66 6.94 18.90
CA GLY A 20 -7.39 5.80 18.34
C GLY A 20 -6.65 5.10 17.19
N SER A 21 -5.46 5.55 16.82
CA SER A 21 -4.60 4.83 15.88
C SER A 21 -3.93 3.62 16.55
N ILE A 22 -3.56 2.63 15.74
CA ILE A 22 -2.91 1.39 16.22
C ILE A 22 -1.73 1.07 15.32
N THR A 23 -0.55 0.94 15.90
CA THR A 23 0.65 0.48 15.18
C THR A 23 0.82 -1.01 15.34
N PHE A 24 0.84 -1.72 14.21
CA PHE A 24 1.17 -3.13 14.14
C PHE A 24 2.62 -3.31 13.69
N TYR A 25 3.25 -4.37 14.14
CA TYR A 25 4.60 -4.74 13.77
C TYR A 25 4.59 -6.10 13.07
N ASP A 26 5.46 -6.28 12.08
CA ASP A 26 5.75 -7.61 11.55
C ASP A 26 6.95 -8.25 12.26
N HIS A 27 7.18 -9.53 11.98
CA HIS A 27 8.32 -10.28 12.55
C HIS A 27 9.69 -9.78 12.06
N LYS A 28 9.73 -8.90 11.06
CA LYS A 28 10.96 -8.23 10.60
C LYS A 28 11.19 -6.90 11.31
N GLY A 29 10.29 -6.50 12.21
CA GLY A 29 10.36 -5.26 12.97
C GLY A 29 9.86 -4.02 12.22
N ARG A 30 9.23 -4.19 11.04
CA ARG A 30 8.58 -3.10 10.31
C ARG A 30 7.26 -2.76 11.01
N ALA A 31 6.99 -1.48 11.16
CA ALA A 31 5.82 -0.93 11.82
C ALA A 31 4.89 -0.22 10.82
N VAL A 32 3.60 -0.49 10.85
CA VAL A 32 2.58 0.24 10.08
C VAL A 32 1.49 0.70 11.03
N THR A 33 1.22 2.00 10.99
CA THR A 33 0.17 2.62 11.80
C THR A 33 -1.13 2.63 11.02
N TYR A 34 -2.19 2.14 11.65
CA TYR A 34 -3.54 2.22 11.15
C TYR A 34 -4.24 3.37 11.83
N ASP A 35 -4.88 4.24 11.07
CA ASP A 35 -5.74 5.27 11.64
C ASP A 35 -6.95 4.66 12.37
N LYS A 36 -7.73 5.50 13.05
CA LYS A 36 -8.95 5.07 13.76
C LYS A 36 -10.03 4.46 12.83
N TYR A 37 -9.92 4.64 11.52
CA TYR A 37 -10.81 4.06 10.50
C TYR A 37 -10.28 2.73 9.95
N GLY A 38 -9.05 2.37 10.29
CA GLY A 38 -8.41 1.14 9.86
C GLY A 38 -7.70 1.24 8.52
N ASN A 39 -7.31 2.45 8.09
CA ASN A 39 -6.45 2.70 6.93
C ASN A 39 -4.97 2.62 7.33
N PRO A 40 -4.14 1.80 6.66
CA PRO A 40 -2.71 1.73 6.91
C PRO A 40 -1.97 2.94 6.32
N ASP A 41 -1.01 3.47 7.08
CA ASP A 41 -0.02 4.42 6.58
C ASP A 41 1.25 3.68 6.12
N PHE A 42 1.43 3.59 4.81
CA PHE A 42 2.62 3.02 4.18
C PHE A 42 3.66 4.08 3.76
N SER A 43 3.40 5.37 3.97
CA SER A 43 4.28 6.47 3.56
C SER A 43 5.74 6.29 4.02
N PRO A 44 6.03 5.77 5.23
CA PRO A 44 7.42 5.52 5.66
C PRO A 44 8.21 4.51 4.82
N TYR A 45 7.53 3.71 3.98
CA TYR A 45 8.12 2.69 3.12
C TYR A 45 7.99 3.00 1.63
N ALA A 46 7.56 4.21 1.28
CA ALA A 46 7.48 4.64 -0.10
C ALA A 46 8.89 4.76 -0.72
N GLU A 47 9.14 4.03 -1.80
CA GLU A 47 10.37 4.12 -2.60
C GLU A 47 10.26 5.19 -3.70
N LYS A 48 9.05 5.34 -4.22
CA LYS A 48 8.67 6.37 -5.20
C LYS A 48 7.27 6.85 -4.89
N GLU A 49 7.03 8.10 -5.18
CA GLU A 49 5.73 8.75 -5.10
C GLU A 49 5.43 9.37 -6.46
N VAL A 50 4.19 9.21 -6.93
CA VAL A 50 3.70 9.79 -8.16
C VAL A 50 2.34 10.41 -7.89
N THR A 51 2.18 11.67 -8.29
CA THR A 51 0.90 12.37 -8.24
C THR A 51 0.39 12.62 -9.66
N SER A 52 -0.88 12.29 -9.93
CA SER A 52 -1.50 12.53 -11.22
C SER A 52 -3.01 12.73 -11.09
N THR A 53 -3.52 13.81 -11.70
CA THR A 53 -4.97 14.04 -11.87
C THR A 53 -5.62 13.07 -12.86
N ARG A 54 -4.81 12.22 -13.52
CA ARG A 54 -5.26 11.22 -14.50
C ARG A 54 -5.57 9.87 -13.88
N PHE A 55 -5.27 9.69 -12.59
CA PHE A 55 -5.61 8.46 -11.90
C PHE A 55 -7.12 8.31 -11.74
N ASN A 56 -7.60 7.07 -11.87
CA ASN A 56 -9.03 6.77 -11.81
C ASN A 56 -9.36 5.52 -10.98
N GLY A 57 -8.36 4.96 -10.30
CA GLY A 57 -8.40 3.73 -9.51
C GLY A 57 -8.49 2.45 -10.30
N ASP A 58 -8.48 2.48 -11.65
CA ASP A 58 -8.20 1.29 -12.43
C ASP A 58 -6.71 0.96 -12.34
N ARG A 59 -6.41 -0.16 -11.67
CA ARG A 59 -5.03 -0.57 -11.40
C ARG A 59 -4.15 -0.65 -12.66
N LYS A 60 -4.67 -1.10 -13.81
CA LYS A 60 -3.83 -1.22 -15.02
C LYS A 60 -3.53 0.16 -15.62
N HIS A 61 -4.52 1.04 -15.64
CA HIS A 61 -4.40 2.41 -16.11
C HIS A 61 -3.46 3.22 -15.20
N ASP A 62 -3.67 3.16 -13.89
CA ASP A 62 -2.88 3.94 -12.93
C ASP A 62 -1.44 3.44 -12.83
N ASN A 63 -1.23 2.10 -12.83
CA ASN A 63 0.12 1.54 -12.90
C ASN A 63 0.87 2.01 -14.14
N LYS A 64 0.19 2.09 -15.30
CA LYS A 64 0.83 2.57 -16.54
C LYS A 64 1.30 4.01 -16.39
N ILE A 65 0.43 4.89 -15.89
CA ILE A 65 0.77 6.30 -15.67
C ILE A 65 1.93 6.40 -14.67
N ALA A 66 1.84 5.74 -13.52
CA ALA A 66 2.87 5.78 -12.50
C ALA A 66 4.23 5.24 -12.99
N ASN A 67 4.21 4.15 -13.76
CA ASN A 67 5.40 3.59 -14.39
C ASN A 67 6.02 4.55 -15.42
N GLU A 68 5.21 5.22 -16.24
CA GLU A 68 5.68 6.22 -17.20
C GLU A 68 6.39 7.39 -16.48
N GLU A 69 5.82 7.88 -15.37
CA GLU A 69 6.39 8.98 -14.56
C GLU A 69 7.74 8.60 -13.94
N ILE A 70 7.91 7.35 -13.47
CA ILE A 70 9.20 6.88 -12.94
C ILE A 70 10.14 6.32 -14.03
N GLY A 71 9.75 6.38 -15.30
CA GLY A 71 10.54 5.87 -16.43
C GLY A 71 10.67 4.33 -16.49
N TYR A 72 9.81 3.59 -15.78
CA TYR A 72 9.80 2.13 -15.78
C TYR A 72 9.04 1.60 -17.00
N LYS A 73 9.70 0.76 -17.82
CA LYS A 73 9.09 0.13 -19.00
C LYS A 73 8.85 -1.38 -18.86
N GLY A 74 9.50 -1.99 -17.86
CA GLY A 74 9.59 -3.44 -17.72
C GLY A 74 10.40 -4.11 -18.83
N ASP A 75 10.53 -5.44 -18.74
CA ASP A 75 11.27 -6.24 -19.72
C ASP A 75 10.42 -6.57 -20.95
N LYS A 76 9.09 -6.61 -20.78
CA LYS A 76 8.13 -6.88 -21.84
C LYS A 76 7.13 -5.73 -21.97
N LYS A 77 6.55 -5.57 -23.15
CA LYS A 77 5.59 -4.50 -23.45
C LYS A 77 4.40 -4.50 -22.50
N GLU A 78 3.96 -5.67 -22.04
CA GLU A 78 2.85 -5.83 -21.11
C GLU A 78 3.20 -5.46 -19.64
N ASP A 79 4.48 -5.33 -19.30
CA ASP A 79 4.89 -5.04 -17.93
C ASP A 79 4.73 -3.56 -17.57
N ILE A 80 4.57 -2.67 -18.56
CA ILE A 80 4.17 -1.28 -18.33
C ILE A 80 2.86 -1.16 -17.56
N TYR A 81 1.96 -2.15 -17.62
CA TYR A 81 0.66 -2.15 -16.93
C TYR A 81 0.72 -2.78 -15.52
N LYS A 82 1.90 -3.20 -15.06
CA LYS A 82 2.11 -3.85 -13.76
C LYS A 82 3.11 -3.05 -12.94
N ALA A 83 3.00 -3.09 -11.63
CA ALA A 83 4.08 -2.61 -10.78
C ALA A 83 5.39 -3.39 -11.08
N PRO A 84 6.57 -2.77 -10.86
CA PRO A 84 7.85 -3.45 -10.93
C PRO A 84 7.91 -4.76 -10.12
N PRO A 85 8.75 -5.75 -10.50
CA PRO A 85 8.87 -7.02 -9.80
C PRO A 85 9.12 -6.86 -8.30
N GLY A 86 8.32 -7.55 -7.48
CA GLY A 86 8.41 -7.48 -6.01
C GLY A 86 7.77 -6.25 -5.38
N LYS A 87 7.25 -5.30 -6.19
CA LYS A 87 6.65 -4.05 -5.72
C LYS A 87 5.15 -4.00 -5.99
N VAL A 88 4.49 -3.02 -5.38
CA VAL A 88 3.08 -2.70 -5.60
C VAL A 88 2.89 -1.19 -5.56
N TRP A 89 2.03 -0.69 -6.44
CA TRP A 89 1.51 0.68 -6.37
C TRP A 89 0.34 0.71 -5.38
N HIS A 90 0.40 1.60 -4.39
CA HIS A 90 -0.61 1.78 -3.35
C HIS A 90 -1.14 3.21 -3.41
N HIS A 91 -2.46 3.36 -3.44
CA HIS A 91 -3.10 4.67 -3.36
C HIS A 91 -3.06 5.18 -1.94
N VAL A 92 -2.42 6.33 -1.75
CA VAL A 92 -2.51 7.11 -0.50
C VAL A 92 -3.78 7.96 -0.52
N ASP A 93 -4.13 8.46 -1.70
CA ASP A 93 -5.35 9.19 -2.00
C ASP A 93 -5.75 8.98 -3.48
N LYS A 94 -6.72 9.74 -3.98
CA LYS A 94 -7.24 9.62 -5.35
C LYS A 94 -6.24 10.00 -6.44
N GLU A 95 -5.27 10.83 -6.11
CA GLU A 95 -4.31 11.43 -7.04
C GLU A 95 -2.87 11.00 -6.75
N THR A 96 -2.59 10.36 -5.61
CA THR A 96 -1.25 9.98 -5.19
C THR A 96 -1.10 8.46 -5.08
N LEU A 97 -0.10 7.94 -5.79
CA LEU A 97 0.38 6.57 -5.71
C LEU A 97 1.78 6.53 -5.10
N ILE A 98 2.01 5.59 -4.19
CA ILE A 98 3.35 5.25 -3.71
C ILE A 98 3.73 3.83 -4.15
N LEU A 99 5.00 3.66 -4.52
CA LEU A 99 5.60 2.36 -4.81
C LEU A 99 6.25 1.82 -3.55
N LEU A 100 5.90 0.60 -3.14
CA LEU A 100 6.53 -0.07 -2.00
C LEU A 100 6.62 -1.60 -2.20
N ASP A 101 7.30 -2.27 -1.28
CA ASP A 101 7.41 -3.73 -1.27
C ASP A 101 6.04 -4.42 -1.19
N ALA A 102 5.76 -5.31 -2.14
CA ALA A 102 4.52 -6.08 -2.18
C ALA A 102 4.37 -7.00 -0.95
N GLU A 103 5.50 -7.48 -0.40
CA GLU A 103 5.50 -8.29 0.82
C GLU A 103 5.02 -7.49 2.04
N LEU A 104 5.49 -6.25 2.17
CA LEU A 104 5.06 -5.36 3.25
C LEU A 104 3.55 -5.11 3.13
N HIS A 105 3.09 -4.67 1.97
CA HIS A 105 1.67 -4.39 1.72
C HIS A 105 0.78 -5.62 2.01
N LYS A 106 1.27 -6.84 1.71
CA LYS A 106 0.56 -8.09 2.00
C LYS A 106 0.49 -8.41 3.49
N ASN A 107 1.55 -8.16 4.24
CA ASN A 107 1.59 -8.44 5.68
C ASN A 107 0.64 -7.54 6.47
N PHE A 108 0.37 -6.34 5.94
CA PHE A 108 -0.47 -5.31 6.54
C PHE A 108 -1.75 -5.06 5.70
N PRO A 109 -2.73 -5.99 5.70
CA PRO A 109 -3.93 -5.84 4.91
C PRO A 109 -4.87 -4.76 5.44
N HIS A 110 -5.65 -4.16 4.54
CA HIS A 110 -6.85 -3.38 4.88
C HIS A 110 -7.93 -4.30 5.47
N THR A 111 -8.86 -3.76 6.26
CA THR A 111 -9.93 -4.58 6.83
C THR A 111 -11.27 -3.85 6.76
N GLY A 112 -12.10 -4.26 5.81
CA GLY A 112 -13.43 -3.80 5.47
C GLY A 112 -13.88 -4.68 4.31
N GLY A 113 -15.15 -5.10 4.27
CA GLY A 113 -15.62 -6.09 3.29
C GLY A 113 -15.46 -5.62 1.85
N ALA A 114 -14.91 -6.49 1.00
CA ALA A 114 -14.51 -6.23 -0.40
C ALA A 114 -13.45 -5.10 -0.51
N SER A 115 -12.46 -5.14 -1.38
CA SER A 115 -12.55 -4.60 -2.75
C SER A 115 -13.41 -3.33 -2.96
N GLU A 116 -14.00 -2.73 -1.93
CA GLU A 116 -14.84 -1.56 -2.07
C GLU A 116 -13.99 -0.31 -1.90
N LEU A 117 -13.76 0.48 -2.92
CA LEU A 117 -14.38 0.49 -4.24
C LEU A 117 -13.59 1.61 -4.92
N ILE A 118 -12.39 1.34 -5.49
CA ILE A 118 -11.49 2.44 -5.90
C ILE A 118 -11.08 3.24 -4.60
N HIS A 119 -10.10 4.15 -4.60
CA HIS A 119 -9.93 5.16 -3.51
C HIS A 119 -9.34 4.67 -2.15
N GLY A 120 -8.75 5.52 -1.29
CA GLY A 120 -8.85 6.98 -1.18
C GLY A 120 -10.02 7.40 -0.29
#